data_AF-B3F2M9-F1
#
_entry.id   AF-B3F2M9-F1
#
_cell.length_a   1.000
_cell.length_b   1.000
_cell.length_c   1.000
_cell.angle_alpha   90.00
_cell.angle_beta   90.00
_cell.angle_gamma   90.00
#
_symmetry.space_group_name_H-M   'P 1'
#
loop_
_entity.id
_entity.type
_entity.pdbx_description
1 polymer ?
#
loop_
_entity_poly.entity_id
_entity_poly.type
_entity_poly.pdbx_seq_one_letter_code
_entity_poly.pdbx_strand_id
1 'polypeptide(L)'
;FLLKWFQLYPEFLSNPFYISGESYAGVYVPTLSHEVAKGIRDGVKPTINFKGYMVGNGVCDTVFDGNALVPFAHGMALISDDIYQEAHNACHGNYWNPTNDKCEIAVSKVNMVIDGLNIYDILEPCYHSPSIKNMTPENSRLPKSFQHLGTTDKPLAVRTRMIGRAWPLRAPVKAGHVPSWQELA
;
A
#
# COMPACT_ATOMS: atom_id res chain seq x y z
N PHE A 1 8.11 4.96 -25.13
CA PHE A 1 7.18 3.87 -25.44
C PHE A 1 5.86 4.35 -26.04
N LEU A 2 4.97 5.03 -25.28
CA LEU A 2 3.60 5.36 -25.72
C LEU A 2 3.50 6.02 -27.11
N LEU A 3 4.31 7.03 -27.39
CA LEU A 3 4.30 7.70 -28.71
C LEU A 3 4.61 6.73 -29.86
N LYS A 4 5.55 5.80 -29.66
CA LYS A 4 5.87 4.76 -30.64
C LYS A 4 4.75 3.73 -30.77
N TRP A 5 4.12 3.34 -29.66
CA TRP A 5 2.99 2.42 -29.68
C TRP A 5 1.83 2.99 -30.50
N PHE A 6 1.45 4.26 -30.28
CA PHE A 6 0.40 4.90 -31.07
C PHE A 6 0.79 5.22 -32.52
N GLN A 7 2.09 5.30 -32.85
CA GLN A 7 2.54 5.35 -34.24
C GLN A 7 2.33 4.00 -34.95
N LEU A 8 2.50 2.89 -34.23
CA LEU A 8 2.31 1.54 -34.77
C LEU A 8 0.83 1.16 -34.84
N TYR A 9 0.01 1.63 -33.88
CA TYR A 9 -1.41 1.33 -33.77
C TYR A 9 -2.27 2.61 -33.79
N PRO A 10 -2.29 3.35 -34.92
CA PRO A 10 -3.00 4.63 -35.03
C PRO A 10 -4.51 4.51 -34.88
N GLU A 11 -5.09 3.33 -35.11
CA GLU A 11 -6.52 3.05 -34.95
C GLU A 11 -7.04 3.25 -33.51
N PHE A 12 -6.15 3.21 -32.51
CA PHE A 12 -6.51 3.48 -31.11
C PHE A 12 -6.42 4.96 -30.71
N LEU A 13 -5.93 5.86 -31.59
CA LEU A 13 -5.71 7.27 -31.23
C LEU A 13 -6.99 8.04 -30.88
N SER A 14 -8.12 7.67 -31.50
CA SER A 14 -9.41 8.28 -31.21
C SER A 14 -10.01 7.78 -29.89
N ASN A 15 -9.54 6.65 -29.36
CA ASN A 15 -10.11 6.04 -28.17
C ASN A 15 -9.75 6.86 -26.92
N PRO A 16 -10.68 7.01 -25.96
CA PRO A 16 -10.37 7.51 -24.63
C PRO A 16 -9.22 6.70 -24.00
N PHE A 17 -8.12 7.37 -23.65
CA PHE A 17 -6.95 6.74 -23.05
C PHE A 17 -6.88 7.02 -21.55
N TYR A 18 -6.71 5.96 -20.76
CA TYR A 18 -6.53 6.02 -19.33
C TYR A 18 -5.25 5.28 -18.93
N ILE A 19 -4.56 5.78 -17.91
CA ILE A 19 -3.40 5.11 -17.33
C ILE A 19 -3.84 4.56 -15.97
N SER A 20 -3.67 3.27 -15.74
CA SER A 20 -3.92 2.67 -14.44
C SER A 20 -2.73 1.86 -13.95
N GLY A 21 -2.67 1.69 -12.64
CA GLY A 21 -1.67 0.85 -12.00
C GLY A 21 -1.97 0.67 -10.53
N GLU A 22 -1.30 -0.30 -9.96
CA GLU A 22 -1.36 -0.60 -8.54
C GLU A 22 0.04 -0.57 -7.96
N SER A 23 0.09 -0.36 -6.67
CA SER A 23 1.27 -0.53 -5.88
C SER A 23 2.29 0.60 -5.98
N TYR A 24 3.53 0.26 -6.32
CA TYR A 24 4.54 1.26 -6.64
C TYR A 24 4.14 2.12 -7.85
N ALA A 25 3.12 1.70 -8.61
CA ALA A 25 2.49 2.53 -9.63
C ALA A 25 1.83 3.81 -9.08
N GLY A 26 1.68 3.97 -7.76
CA GLY A 26 1.42 5.27 -7.16
C GLY A 26 2.49 6.33 -7.47
N VAL A 27 3.72 5.91 -7.81
CA VAL A 27 4.75 6.78 -8.39
C VAL A 27 4.63 6.83 -9.92
N TYR A 28 4.57 5.68 -10.59
CA TYR A 28 4.63 5.62 -12.07
C TYR A 28 3.44 6.29 -12.75
N VAL A 29 2.22 6.05 -12.25
CA VAL A 29 1.00 6.47 -12.92
C VAL A 29 0.85 7.99 -12.89
N PRO A 30 0.97 8.69 -11.75
CA PRO A 30 0.86 10.15 -11.73
C PRO A 30 2.00 10.84 -12.50
N THR A 31 3.24 10.33 -12.39
CA THR A 31 4.40 10.92 -13.10
C THR A 31 4.28 10.75 -14.62
N LEU A 32 3.93 9.56 -15.11
CA LEU A 32 3.68 9.34 -16.53
C LEU A 32 2.48 10.16 -17.02
N SER A 33 1.40 10.22 -16.24
CA SER A 33 0.22 11.03 -16.56
C SER A 33 0.55 12.51 -16.68
N HIS A 34 1.44 13.02 -15.82
CA HIS A 34 1.95 14.39 -15.91
C HIS A 34 2.67 14.64 -17.23
N GLU A 35 3.58 13.74 -17.63
CA GLU A 35 4.32 13.85 -18.89
C GLU A 35 3.41 13.74 -20.12
N VAL A 36 2.39 12.87 -20.10
CA VAL A 36 1.38 12.79 -21.16
C VAL A 36 0.59 14.10 -21.27
N ALA A 37 0.10 14.64 -20.15
CA ALA A 37 -0.63 15.90 -20.12
C ALA A 37 0.23 17.07 -20.59
N LYS A 38 1.52 17.09 -20.21
CA LYS A 38 2.50 18.08 -20.69
C LYS A 38 2.73 17.96 -22.19
N GLY A 39 2.98 16.76 -22.70
CA GLY A 39 3.14 16.52 -24.14
C GLY A 39 1.93 16.97 -24.96
N ILE A 40 0.71 16.78 -24.46
CA ILE A 40 -0.52 17.28 -25.11
C ILE A 40 -0.51 18.81 -25.18
N ARG A 41 -0.19 19.51 -24.08
CA ARG A 41 -0.10 20.98 -24.04
C ARG A 41 0.97 21.51 -24.99
N ASP A 42 2.10 20.81 -25.06
CA ASP A 42 3.25 21.18 -25.88
C ASP A 42 3.07 20.78 -27.36
N GLY A 43 1.92 20.21 -27.73
CA GLY A 43 1.60 19.85 -29.11
C GLY A 43 2.33 18.60 -29.64
N VAL A 44 2.91 17.77 -28.76
CA VAL A 44 3.62 16.55 -29.13
C VAL A 44 2.71 15.59 -29.90
N LYS A 45 3.27 14.94 -30.93
CA LYS A 45 2.55 14.00 -31.80
C LYS A 45 3.06 12.55 -31.62
N PRO A 46 2.16 11.55 -31.72
CA PRO A 46 0.72 11.71 -31.91
C PRO A 46 0.01 12.23 -30.65
N THR A 47 -1.07 12.99 -30.83
CA THR A 47 -1.84 13.54 -29.70
C THR A 47 -2.69 12.44 -29.08
N ILE A 48 -2.38 12.09 -27.83
CA ILE A 48 -3.09 11.04 -27.08
C ILE A 48 -4.41 11.61 -26.55
N ASN A 49 -5.53 10.92 -26.77
CA ASN A 49 -6.84 11.29 -26.22
C ASN A 49 -6.95 10.94 -24.72
N PHE A 50 -6.07 11.53 -23.91
CA PHE A 50 -5.92 11.23 -22.49
C PHE A 50 -7.09 11.80 -21.66
N LYS A 51 -7.74 10.94 -20.86
CA LYS A 51 -8.90 11.29 -20.05
C LYS A 51 -8.65 11.29 -18.55
N GLY A 52 -7.64 10.57 -18.08
CA GLY A 52 -7.29 10.53 -16.68
C GLY A 52 -6.54 9.27 -16.30
N TYR A 53 -6.31 9.12 -15.00
CA TYR A 53 -5.60 7.97 -14.47
C TYR A 53 -6.27 7.43 -13.20
N MET A 54 -5.94 6.18 -12.86
CA MET A 54 -6.41 5.52 -11.65
C MET A 54 -5.25 4.81 -10.96
N VAL A 55 -5.14 5.00 -9.65
CA VAL A 55 -4.18 4.28 -8.83
C VAL A 55 -4.96 3.44 -7.81
N GLY A 56 -4.91 2.13 -7.97
CA GLY A 56 -5.37 1.19 -6.94
C GLY A 56 -4.26 1.06 -5.90
N ASN A 57 -4.61 0.96 -4.60
CA ASN A 57 -3.71 0.83 -3.45
C ASN A 57 -2.30 1.21 -3.83
N GLY A 58 -1.99 2.52 -3.83
CA GLY A 58 -0.81 3.17 -4.45
C GLY A 58 0.07 3.85 -3.42
N VAL A 59 1.40 3.72 -3.50
CA VAL A 59 2.28 4.50 -2.62
C VAL A 59 2.32 5.96 -3.06
N CYS A 60 2.13 6.88 -2.12
CA CYS A 60 1.88 8.29 -2.44
C CYS A 60 2.83 9.22 -1.68
N ASP A 61 2.97 9.04 -0.37
CA ASP A 61 3.77 9.92 0.48
C ASP A 61 4.33 9.17 1.68
N THR A 62 5.65 9.28 1.89
CA THR A 62 6.34 8.54 2.95
C THR A 62 5.84 8.82 4.36
N VAL A 63 5.40 10.06 4.63
CA VAL A 63 4.95 10.49 5.95
C VAL A 63 3.51 10.03 6.16
N PHE A 64 2.62 10.25 5.19
CA PHE A 64 1.23 9.81 5.31
C PHE A 64 1.11 8.29 5.31
N ASP A 65 1.76 7.61 4.37
CA ASP A 65 1.71 6.15 4.25
C ASP A 65 2.43 5.49 5.43
N GLY A 66 3.58 6.03 5.85
CA GLY A 66 4.35 5.51 6.98
C GLY A 66 3.62 5.64 8.32
N ASN A 67 2.85 6.71 8.51
CA ASN A 67 2.05 6.91 9.72
C ASN A 67 0.71 6.16 9.72
N ALA A 68 0.29 5.59 8.59
CA ALA A 68 -1.01 4.92 8.48
C ALA A 68 -1.04 3.53 9.12
N LEU A 69 0.11 2.86 9.26
CA LEU A 69 0.16 1.47 9.70
C LEU A 69 -0.37 1.26 11.13
N VAL A 70 0.15 2.01 12.10
CA VAL A 70 -0.23 1.85 13.52
C VAL A 70 -1.73 2.06 13.75
N PRO A 71 -2.36 3.15 13.25
CA PRO A 71 -3.81 3.32 13.38
C PRO A 71 -4.61 2.30 12.56
N PHE A 72 -4.11 1.81 11.41
CA PHE A 72 -4.76 0.72 10.68
C PHE A 72 -4.74 -0.58 11.47
N ALA A 73 -3.58 -0.96 12.03
CA ALA A 73 -3.44 -2.16 12.83
C ALA A 73 -4.38 -2.14 14.04
N HIS A 74 -4.52 -0.98 14.70
CA HIS A 74 -5.49 -0.80 15.79
C HIS A 74 -6.94 -0.83 15.30
N GLY A 75 -7.25 -0.13 14.20
CA GLY A 75 -8.60 -0.07 13.62
C GLY A 75 -9.13 -1.43 13.15
N MET A 76 -8.23 -2.30 12.69
CA MET A 76 -8.49 -3.69 12.33
C MET A 76 -8.35 -4.66 13.51
N ALA A 77 -8.10 -4.13 14.72
CA ALA A 77 -7.90 -4.84 15.98
C ALA A 77 -6.75 -5.88 15.99
N LEU A 78 -5.78 -5.72 15.08
CA LEU A 78 -4.56 -6.53 15.01
C LEU A 78 -3.62 -6.31 16.21
N ILE A 79 -3.75 -5.17 16.89
CA ILE A 79 -3.04 -4.82 18.14
C ILE A 79 -4.04 -4.40 19.22
N SER A 80 -3.67 -4.58 20.48
CA SER A 80 -4.49 -4.16 21.64
C SER A 80 -4.45 -2.64 21.85
N ASP A 81 -5.43 -2.13 22.62
CA ASP A 81 -5.48 -0.72 23.04
C ASP A 81 -4.20 -0.31 23.77
N ASP A 82 -3.66 -1.16 24.65
CA ASP A 82 -2.42 -0.87 25.39
C ASP A 82 -1.23 -0.66 24.45
N ILE A 83 -1.07 -1.52 23.44
CA ILE A 83 0.02 -1.40 22.45
C ILE A 83 -0.16 -0.14 21.61
N TYR A 84 -1.40 0.16 21.21
CA TYR A 84 -1.70 1.38 20.46
C TYR A 84 -1.41 2.64 21.29
N GLN A 85 -1.86 2.70 22.55
CA GLN A 85 -1.62 3.85 23.44
C GLN A 85 -0.14 4.02 23.76
N GLU A 86 0.61 2.93 23.97
CA GLU A 86 2.07 2.98 24.14
C GLU A 86 2.75 3.62 22.93
N ALA A 87 2.43 3.16 21.72
CA ALA A 87 2.96 3.74 20.48
C ALA A 87 2.52 5.20 20.30
N HIS A 88 1.24 5.51 20.52
CA HIS A 88 0.71 6.86 20.36
C HIS A 88 1.39 7.86 21.31
N ASN A 89 1.56 7.48 22.59
CA ASN A 89 2.19 8.32 23.60
C ASN A 89 3.69 8.51 23.38
N ALA A 90 4.39 7.49 22.88
CA ALA A 90 5.82 7.58 22.59
C ALA A 90 6.13 8.35 21.30
N CYS A 91 5.26 8.23 20.29
CA CYS A 91 5.48 8.75 18.95
C CYS A 91 4.72 10.04 18.63
N HIS A 92 3.73 10.41 19.44
CA HIS A 92 2.84 11.58 19.22
C HIS A 92 2.22 11.62 17.81
N GLY A 93 1.86 10.44 17.29
CA GLY A 93 1.28 10.28 15.95
C GLY A 93 2.29 10.20 14.80
N ASN A 94 3.60 10.38 15.06
CA ASN A 94 4.65 10.16 14.06
C ASN A 94 5.35 8.81 14.28
N TYR A 95 4.76 7.75 13.74
CA TYR A 95 5.29 6.39 13.68
C TYR A 95 6.31 6.20 12.55
N TRP A 96 6.34 7.14 11.60
CA TRP A 96 7.30 7.21 10.52
C TRP A 96 8.60 7.88 10.99
N ASN A 97 9.76 7.26 10.69
CA ASN A 97 11.09 7.78 11.03
C ASN A 97 11.19 8.25 12.50
N PRO A 98 11.03 7.33 13.47
CA PRO A 98 10.98 7.67 14.89
C PRO A 98 12.23 8.43 15.33
N THR A 99 12.05 9.52 16.07
CA THR A 99 13.15 10.41 16.49
C THR A 99 13.73 10.08 17.86
N ASN A 100 13.15 9.10 18.56
CA ASN A 100 13.57 8.68 19.89
C ASN A 100 13.38 7.17 20.09
N ASP A 101 14.23 6.60 20.95
CA ASP A 101 14.29 5.17 21.24
C ASP A 101 12.95 4.61 21.75
N LYS A 102 12.19 5.38 22.53
CA LYS A 102 10.90 4.93 23.06
C LYS A 102 9.88 4.69 21.94
N CYS A 103 9.81 5.61 20.98
CA CYS A 103 8.94 5.48 19.81
C CYS A 103 9.40 4.32 18.92
N GLU A 104 10.71 4.17 18.69
CA GLU A 104 11.26 3.07 17.90
C GLU A 104 10.92 1.70 18.53
N ILE A 105 11.09 1.56 19.84
CA ILE A 105 10.72 0.35 20.60
C ILE A 105 9.22 0.08 20.50
N ALA A 106 8.38 1.09 20.66
CA ALA A 106 6.93 0.94 20.60
C ALA A 106 6.44 0.54 19.19
N VAL A 107 6.99 1.15 18.14
CA VAL A 107 6.70 0.78 16.74
C VAL A 107 7.23 -0.63 16.42
N SER A 108 8.40 -1.01 16.93
CA SER A 108 8.94 -2.37 16.79
C SER A 108 8.01 -3.41 17.43
N LYS A 109 7.42 -3.09 18.59
CA LYS A 109 6.41 -3.94 19.24
C LYS A 109 5.18 -4.14 18.36
N VAL A 110 4.67 -3.09 17.72
CA VAL A 110 3.58 -3.20 16.73
C VAL A 110 3.99 -4.14 15.58
N ASN A 111 5.17 -3.92 15.00
CA ASN A 111 5.70 -4.72 13.89
C ASN A 111 5.83 -6.22 14.25
N MET A 112 6.27 -6.53 15.47
CA MET A 112 6.40 -7.91 15.94
C MET A 112 5.05 -8.63 16.10
N VAL A 113 3.99 -7.92 16.47
CA VAL A 113 2.65 -8.52 16.62
C VAL A 113 2.07 -8.90 15.26
N ILE A 114 2.32 -8.09 14.23
CA ILE A 114 1.73 -8.26 12.89
C ILE A 114 2.63 -9.02 11.91
N ASP A 115 3.84 -9.44 12.30
CA ASP A 115 4.86 -9.97 11.37
C ASP A 115 4.44 -11.23 10.60
N GLY A 116 3.54 -12.03 11.18
CA GLY A 116 3.05 -13.27 10.57
C GLY A 116 1.84 -13.08 9.64
N LEU A 117 1.28 -11.88 9.55
CA LEU A 117 0.11 -11.62 8.71
C LEU A 117 0.50 -11.49 7.24
N ASN A 118 -0.40 -11.91 6.36
CA ASN A 118 -0.30 -11.54 4.97
C ASN A 118 -0.54 -10.03 4.86
N ILE A 119 0.49 -9.32 4.40
CA ILE A 119 0.53 -7.87 4.36
C ILE A 119 -0.34 -7.30 3.24
N TYR A 120 -0.61 -8.10 2.20
CA TYR A 120 -1.44 -7.71 1.07
C TYR A 120 -2.92 -7.96 1.32
N ASP A 121 -3.24 -8.99 2.13
CA ASP A 121 -4.58 -9.29 2.57
C ASP A 121 -4.55 -9.95 3.95
N ILE A 122 -4.94 -9.20 4.98
CA ILE A 122 -4.86 -9.63 6.38
C ILE A 122 -5.84 -10.76 6.73
N LEU A 123 -6.77 -11.10 5.83
CA LEU A 123 -7.73 -12.19 6.01
C LEU A 123 -7.27 -13.50 5.34
N GLU A 124 -6.25 -13.44 4.49
CA GLU A 124 -5.76 -14.58 3.72
C GLU A 124 -4.46 -15.16 4.30
N PRO A 125 -4.15 -16.44 4.04
CA PRO A 125 -2.88 -17.04 4.46
C PRO A 125 -1.66 -16.32 3.84
N CYS A 126 -0.53 -16.35 4.55
CA CYS A 126 0.72 -15.81 4.04
C CYS A 126 1.50 -16.85 3.23
N TYR A 127 1.62 -16.65 1.92
CA TYR A 127 2.24 -17.61 0.98
C TYR A 127 3.71 -17.29 0.63
N HIS A 128 4.34 -16.29 1.24
CA HIS A 128 5.71 -15.84 0.89
C HIS A 128 6.85 -16.79 1.33
N SER A 129 6.55 -18.04 1.65
CA SER A 129 7.53 -19.07 2.00
C SER A 129 7.36 -20.27 1.06
N PRO A 130 8.45 -20.84 0.49
CA PRO A 130 8.36 -22.03 -0.38
C PRO A 130 7.84 -23.27 0.37
N SER A 131 7.87 -23.23 1.70
CA SER A 131 7.05 -24.09 2.54
C SER A 131 5.79 -23.33 2.90
N ILE A 132 4.62 -23.94 2.65
CA ILE A 132 3.36 -23.48 3.24
C ILE A 132 3.58 -23.53 4.76
N LYS A 133 3.90 -22.39 5.36
CA LYS A 133 3.73 -22.22 6.79
C LYS A 133 2.24 -22.15 6.98
N ASN A 134 1.60 -23.32 7.08
CA ASN A 134 0.33 -23.40 7.77
C ASN A 134 0.59 -22.68 9.08
N MET A 135 -0.01 -21.52 9.25
CA MET A 135 0.12 -20.74 10.45
C MET A 135 -0.48 -21.63 11.54
N THR A 136 0.35 -22.42 12.22
CA THR A 136 -0.15 -23.25 13.30
C THR A 136 -0.65 -22.25 14.34
N PRO A 137 -1.94 -22.25 14.68
CA PRO A 137 -2.52 -21.23 15.55
C PRO A 137 -1.78 -21.15 16.90
N GLU A 138 -1.13 -22.25 17.29
CA GLU A 138 -0.29 -22.42 18.47
C GLU A 138 0.98 -21.55 18.49
N ASN A 139 1.57 -21.21 17.33
CA ASN A 139 2.78 -20.37 17.24
C ASN A 139 2.47 -18.91 16.87
N SER A 140 1.20 -18.59 16.61
CA SER A 140 0.78 -17.23 16.31
C SER A 140 0.60 -16.43 17.60
N ARG A 141 1.26 -15.27 17.69
CA ARG A 141 1.02 -14.30 18.78
C ARG A 141 -0.32 -13.57 18.65
N LEU A 142 -1.08 -13.83 17.58
CA LEU A 142 -2.41 -13.25 17.39
C LEU A 142 -3.38 -13.80 18.45
N PRO A 143 -4.24 -12.96 19.03
CA PRO A 143 -5.28 -13.42 19.94
C PRO A 143 -6.13 -14.54 19.32
N LYS A 144 -6.56 -15.52 20.13
CA LYS A 144 -7.43 -16.64 19.66
C LYS A 144 -8.68 -16.17 18.91
N SER A 145 -9.20 -14.98 19.23
CA SER A 145 -10.34 -14.37 18.53
C SER A 145 -10.05 -14.06 17.06
N PHE A 146 -8.81 -13.74 16.70
CA PHE A 146 -8.38 -13.49 15.32
C PHE A 146 -8.11 -14.78 14.55
N GLN A 147 -7.64 -15.82 15.24
CA GLN A 147 -7.39 -17.13 14.63
C GLN A 147 -8.69 -17.79 14.12
N HIS A 148 -9.83 -17.38 14.67
CA HIS A 148 -11.17 -17.87 14.29
C HIS A 148 -12.00 -16.81 13.53
N LEU A 149 -11.36 -15.74 13.03
CA LEU A 149 -12.07 -14.74 12.23
C LEU A 149 -12.52 -15.38 10.92
N GLY A 150 -13.81 -15.28 10.58
CA GLY A 150 -14.38 -15.90 9.37
C GLY A 150 -14.73 -17.39 9.51
N THR A 151 -14.45 -18.04 10.63
CA THR A 151 -14.76 -19.48 10.86
C THR A 151 -16.11 -19.69 11.57
N THR A 152 -17.01 -18.71 11.54
CA THR A 152 -18.31 -18.78 12.23
C THR A 152 -19.46 -18.59 11.25
N ASP A 153 -20.52 -19.38 11.41
CA ASP A 153 -21.79 -19.22 10.69
C ASP A 153 -22.61 -18.02 11.21
N LYS A 154 -22.14 -17.36 12.28
CA LYS A 154 -22.79 -16.15 12.79
C LYS A 154 -22.50 -14.99 11.83
N PRO A 155 -23.50 -14.21 11.42
CA PRO A 155 -23.25 -12.98 10.68
C PRO A 155 -22.35 -12.07 11.52
N LEU A 156 -21.16 -11.78 11.00
CA LEU A 156 -20.23 -10.87 11.65
C LEU A 156 -20.91 -9.51 11.80
N ALA A 157 -20.70 -8.84 12.94
CA ALA A 157 -21.12 -7.46 13.09
C ALA A 157 -20.47 -6.65 11.96
N VAL A 158 -21.30 -6.10 11.07
CA VAL A 158 -20.83 -5.27 9.97
C VAL A 158 -20.22 -4.02 10.59
N ARG A 159 -18.89 -3.90 10.57
CA ARG A 159 -18.23 -2.64 10.87
C ARG A 159 -18.58 -1.65 9.75
N THR A 160 -19.44 -0.69 10.07
CA THR A 160 -19.86 0.37 9.13
C THR A 160 -18.77 1.42 8.88
N ARG A 161 -17.65 1.35 9.61
CA ARG A 161 -16.48 2.21 9.41
C ARG A 161 -15.18 1.42 9.60
N MET A 162 -14.43 1.27 8.51
CA MET A 162 -12.99 0.98 8.58
C MET A 162 -12.29 2.34 8.72
N ILE A 163 -11.64 2.59 9.87
CA ILE A 163 -10.77 3.76 10.06
C ILE A 163 -9.34 3.30 9.76
N GLY A 164 -8.70 3.93 8.78
CA GLY A 164 -7.35 3.60 8.32
C GLY A 164 -7.36 3.22 6.84
N ARG A 165 -6.94 4.14 5.99
CA ARG A 165 -6.44 3.78 4.65
C ARG A 165 -4.95 3.51 4.85
N ALA A 166 -4.57 2.24 5.01
CA ALA A 166 -3.16 1.88 4.96
C ALA A 166 -2.86 1.26 3.61
N TRP A 167 -1.88 1.85 2.95
CA TRP A 167 -1.04 1.14 2.01
C TRP A 167 -0.47 -0.13 2.68
N PRO A 168 -0.43 -1.31 2.03
CA PRO A 168 0.17 -2.50 2.61
C PRO A 168 1.69 -2.33 2.78
N LEU A 169 2.06 -1.97 4.01
CA LEU A 169 3.25 -2.30 4.80
C LEU A 169 4.69 -2.16 4.21
N ARG A 170 5.54 -1.45 4.98
CA ARG A 170 7.02 -1.57 5.11
C ARG A 170 7.97 -0.93 4.07
N ALA A 171 7.49 -0.28 3.01
CA ALA A 171 8.38 0.42 2.08
C ALA A 171 7.88 1.84 1.73
N PRO A 172 8.17 2.85 2.56
CA PRO A 172 8.24 4.24 2.11
C PRO A 172 9.06 4.33 0.81
N VAL A 173 8.53 4.97 -0.23
CA VAL A 173 9.37 5.33 -1.38
C VAL A 173 10.28 6.48 -0.96
N LYS A 174 11.54 6.18 -0.67
CA LYS A 174 12.54 7.22 -0.43
C LYS A 174 12.77 8.02 -1.72
N ALA A 175 13.05 9.31 -1.57
CA ALA A 175 13.56 10.11 -2.67
C ALA A 175 14.83 9.44 -3.23
N GLY A 176 14.82 9.13 -4.52
CA GLY A 176 15.86 8.39 -5.20
C GLY A 176 15.55 8.31 -6.68
N HIS A 177 16.58 8.04 -7.49
CA HIS A 177 16.39 7.77 -8.90
C HIS A 177 15.52 6.51 -9.05
N VAL A 178 14.32 6.66 -9.59
CA VAL A 178 13.50 5.53 -10.02
C VAL A 178 13.93 5.24 -11.44
N PRO A 179 14.76 4.21 -11.68
CA PRO A 179 15.24 3.92 -13.01
C PRO A 179 14.06 3.69 -13.94
N SER A 180 14.07 4.39 -15.06
CA SER A 180 13.15 4.14 -16.16
C SER A 180 13.28 2.68 -16.61
N TRP A 181 12.22 2.15 -17.23
CA TRP A 181 12.27 0.81 -17.83
C TRP A 181 13.42 0.61 -18.82
N GLN A 182 13.95 1.68 -19.40
CA GLN A 182 15.11 1.66 -20.30
C GLN A 182 16.43 1.52 -19.56
N GLU A 183 16.48 1.90 -18.28
CA GLU A 183 17.65 1.76 -17.42
C GLU A 183 17.67 0.43 -16.66
N LEU A 184 16.55 -0.31 -16.69
CA LEU A 184 16.41 -1.67 -16.12
C LEU A 184 16.61 -2.78 -17.16
N ALA A 185 16.68 -2.44 -18.46
CA ALA A 185 16.76 -3.38 -19.58
C ALA A 185 18.20 -3.58 -20.09
#